data_AF-X6MGR8-F1
#
_entry.id   AF-X6MGR8-F1
#
_cell.length_a   1.000
_cell.length_b   1.000
_cell.length_c   1.000
_cell.angle_alpha   90.00
_cell.angle_beta   90.00
_cell.angle_gamma   90.00
#
_symmetry.space_group_name_H-M   'P 1'
#
loop_
_entity.id
_entity.type
_entity.pdbx_description
1 polymer ?
#
loop_
_entity_poly.entity_id
_entity_poly.type
_entity_poly.pdbx_seq_one_letter_code
_entity_poly.pdbx_strand_id
1 'polypeptide(L)'
;VCINKQKYLKNMKKTVWRNGSTQLYGHFAIPIKKAWDNVHHFCGTSIVFENEEQKSQWCVRHGYDSTTGHFVKVEDIYNLGKIWYGKHLDTDWKKWTLPEAFQIFQKCGMTHPIWNYQLNIKAKNFDCVFSFFDIENYKILCLSMFMEFVN
;
A
#
# COMPACT_ATOMS: atom_id res chain seq x y z
N VAL A 1 6.53 1.62 16.93
CA VAL A 1 6.98 0.25 17.28
C VAL A 1 7.88 -0.26 16.17
N CYS A 2 9.19 -0.25 16.37
CA CYS A 2 10.16 -0.74 15.38
C CYS A 2 10.17 -2.27 15.40
N ILE A 3 9.69 -2.90 14.33
CA ILE A 3 9.64 -4.36 14.22
C ILE A 3 11.04 -4.89 13.88
N ASN A 4 11.50 -5.87 14.66
CA ASN A 4 12.83 -6.46 14.57
C ASN A 4 13.04 -7.25 13.26
N LYS A 5 13.85 -6.67 12.36
CA LYS A 5 14.10 -7.09 10.96
C LYS A 5 14.60 -8.54 10.81
N GLN A 6 15.31 -9.08 11.81
CA GLN A 6 15.96 -10.39 11.72
C GLN A 6 15.01 -11.57 11.98
N LYS A 7 13.95 -11.38 12.78
CA LYS A 7 13.01 -12.47 13.11
C LYS A 7 12.07 -12.81 11.95
N TYR A 8 11.76 -11.84 11.09
CA TYR A 8 10.87 -12.02 9.93
C TYR A 8 11.51 -12.72 8.74
N LEU A 9 12.80 -12.48 8.48
CA LEU A 9 13.47 -13.00 7.28
C LEU A 9 13.78 -14.50 7.34
N LYS A 10 13.95 -15.08 8.54
CA LYS A 10 14.28 -16.51 8.70
C LYS A 10 13.09 -17.47 8.49
N ASN A 11 11.85 -17.00 8.59
CA ASN A 11 10.65 -17.85 8.55
C ASN A 11 9.87 -17.81 7.23
N MET A 12 10.30 -17.03 6.23
CA MET A 12 9.61 -16.93 4.94
C MET A 12 9.80 -18.13 4.00
N LYS A 13 10.50 -19.20 4.41
CA LYS A 13 10.72 -20.38 3.54
C LYS A 13 9.46 -21.24 3.29
N LYS A 14 8.31 -20.89 3.85
CA LYS A 14 6.96 -21.35 3.49
C LYS A 14 5.95 -20.47 4.24
N THR A 15 5.65 -19.27 3.75
CA THR A 15 4.59 -18.44 4.36
C THR A 15 3.24 -19.00 3.95
N VAL A 16 2.80 -20.04 4.64
CA VAL A 16 1.40 -20.42 4.67
C VAL A 16 0.70 -19.34 5.48
N TRP A 17 -0.10 -18.49 4.82
CA TRP A 17 -0.91 -17.48 5.50
C TRP A 17 -1.96 -18.20 6.37
N ARG A 18 -2.51 -17.54 7.39
CA ARG A 18 -3.28 -18.15 8.51
C ARG A 18 -4.38 -19.16 8.10
N ASN A 19 -4.86 -19.12 6.85
CA ASN A 19 -5.86 -20.02 6.26
C ASN A 19 -5.34 -21.13 5.32
N GLY A 20 -4.03 -21.35 5.19
CA GLY A 20 -3.49 -22.32 4.21
C GLY A 20 -3.14 -21.71 2.85
N SER A 21 -3.60 -20.48 2.58
CA SER A 21 -3.32 -19.76 1.35
C SER A 21 -1.82 -19.50 1.19
N THR A 22 -1.28 -19.72 -0.01
CA THR A 22 0.13 -19.46 -0.35
C THR A 22 0.34 -18.05 -0.92
N GLN A 23 -0.72 -17.40 -1.37
CA GLN A 23 -0.72 -16.06 -1.96
C GLN A 23 -1.91 -15.25 -1.43
N LEU A 24 -1.64 -14.01 -1.04
CA LEU A 24 -2.66 -13.01 -0.72
C LEU A 24 -2.53 -11.81 -1.64
N TYR A 25 -3.62 -11.06 -1.74
CA TYR A 25 -3.73 -9.87 -2.58
C TYR A 25 -4.32 -8.71 -1.78
N GLY A 26 -3.76 -7.51 -1.93
CA GLY A 26 -4.39 -6.28 -1.49
C GLY A 26 -5.22 -5.68 -2.62
N HIS A 27 -6.39 -5.16 -2.28
CA HIS A 27 -7.25 -4.38 -3.16
C HIS A 27 -7.21 -2.91 -2.73
N PHE A 28 -6.93 -2.02 -3.68
CA PHE A 28 -7.01 -0.58 -3.50
C PHE A 28 -8.12 -0.04 -4.40
N ALA A 29 -9.28 0.28 -3.82
CA ALA A 29 -10.46 0.73 -4.56
C ALA A 29 -10.37 2.20 -5.03
N ILE A 30 -9.57 3.01 -4.33
CA ILE A 30 -9.54 4.46 -4.52
C ILE A 30 -8.26 4.88 -5.24
N PRO A 31 -8.34 5.72 -6.29
CA PRO A 31 -7.16 6.32 -6.91
C PRO A 31 -6.26 7.02 -5.90
N ILE A 32 -4.95 6.82 -6.00
CA ILE A 32 -3.98 7.41 -5.07
C ILE A 32 -4.15 8.93 -5.02
N LYS A 33 -4.45 9.59 -6.15
CA LYS A 33 -4.74 11.03 -6.22
C LYS A 33 -5.87 11.52 -5.32
N LYS A 34 -6.82 10.64 -4.97
CA LYS A 34 -7.96 10.93 -4.08
C LYS A 34 -7.72 10.46 -2.65
N ALA A 35 -6.57 9.85 -2.36
CA ALA A 35 -6.29 9.29 -1.05
C ALA A 35 -6.24 10.38 0.04
N TRP A 36 -5.91 11.62 -0.32
CA TRP A 36 -5.90 12.78 0.58
C TRP A 36 -7.25 13.47 0.74
N ASP A 37 -8.23 13.17 -0.12
CA ASP A 37 -9.61 13.69 0.05
C ASP A 37 -10.20 13.14 1.36
N ASN A 38 -9.90 11.87 1.66
CA ASN A 38 -10.25 11.23 2.92
C ASN A 38 -9.34 10.01 3.18
N VAL A 39 -8.28 10.23 3.96
CA VAL A 39 -7.28 9.20 4.27
C VAL A 39 -7.91 8.01 5.00
N HIS A 40 -8.80 8.24 5.97
CA HIS A 40 -9.46 7.15 6.69
C HIS A 40 -10.29 6.27 5.77
N HIS A 41 -10.96 6.86 4.78
CA HIS A 41 -11.72 6.12 3.79
C HIS A 41 -10.82 5.32 2.84
N PHE A 42 -9.73 5.91 2.36
CA PHE A 42 -8.72 5.20 1.55
C PHE A 42 -8.15 3.99 2.30
N CYS A 43 -7.78 4.18 3.56
CA CYS A 43 -7.25 3.11 4.41
C CYS A 43 -8.32 2.04 4.70
N GLY A 44 -9.54 2.45 5.04
CA GLY A 44 -10.65 1.56 5.34
C GLY A 44 -11.16 0.76 4.14
N THR A 45 -10.78 1.14 2.92
CA THR A 45 -11.15 0.47 1.66
C THR A 45 -9.95 -0.24 1.01
N SER A 46 -8.79 -0.22 1.67
CA SER A 46 -7.60 -0.99 1.28
C SER A 46 -7.60 -2.34 2.01
N ILE A 47 -8.15 -3.38 1.38
CA ILE A 47 -8.48 -4.66 2.03
C ILE A 47 -7.67 -5.82 1.44
N VAL A 48 -7.36 -6.83 2.25
CA VAL A 48 -6.66 -8.05 1.80
C VAL A 48 -7.66 -9.17 1.50
N PHE A 49 -7.44 -9.88 0.41
CA PHE A 49 -8.24 -11.03 -0.03
C PHE A 49 -7.33 -12.19 -0.46
N GLU A 50 -7.90 -13.40 -0.46
CA GLU A 50 -7.23 -14.60 -0.98
C GLU A 50 -7.36 -14.71 -2.51
N ASN A 51 -8.45 -14.20 -3.07
CA ASN A 51 -8.76 -14.29 -4.49
C ASN A 51 -9.75 -13.19 -4.94
N GLU A 52 -9.96 -13.10 -6.26
CA GLU A 52 -10.85 -12.10 -6.85
C GLU A 52 -12.32 -12.28 -6.48
N GLU A 53 -12.76 -13.51 -6.16
CA GLU A 53 -14.14 -13.79 -5.78
C GLU A 53 -14.48 -13.12 -4.45
N GLN A 54 -13.63 -13.27 -3.44
CA GLN A 54 -13.79 -12.60 -2.14
C GLN A 54 -13.81 -11.07 -2.30
N LYS A 55 -12.92 -10.53 -3.13
CA LYS A 55 -12.90 -9.10 -3.48
C LYS A 55 -14.23 -8.69 -4.13
N SER A 56 -14.71 -9.43 -5.13
CA SER A 56 -15.96 -9.15 -5.83
C SER A 56 -17.16 -9.11 -4.87
N GLN A 57 -17.27 -10.12 -4.00
CA GLN A 57 -18.34 -10.18 -3.00
C GLN A 57 -18.26 -9.02 -2.01
N TRP A 58 -17.06 -8.63 -1.58
CA TRP A 58 -16.88 -7.46 -0.71
C TRP A 58 -17.30 -6.17 -1.41
N CYS A 59 -16.90 -5.97 -2.68
CA CYS A 59 -17.26 -4.81 -3.46
C CYS A 59 -18.79 -4.65 -3.58
N VAL A 60 -19.50 -5.73 -3.96
CA VAL A 60 -20.98 -5.72 -4.06
C VAL A 60 -21.63 -5.33 -2.74
N ARG A 61 -21.17 -5.91 -1.61
CA ARG A 61 -21.73 -5.61 -0.28
C ARG A 61 -21.53 -4.16 0.16
N HIS A 62 -20.46 -3.50 -0.29
CA HIS A 62 -20.08 -2.15 0.14
C HIS A 62 -20.32 -1.08 -0.93
N GLY A 63 -20.97 -1.42 -2.04
CA GLY A 63 -21.32 -0.47 -3.10
C GLY A 63 -20.15 -0.06 -4.00
N TYR A 64 -19.11 -0.89 -4.10
CA TYR A 64 -18.00 -0.68 -5.04
C TYR A 64 -18.19 -1.51 -6.32
N ASP A 65 -17.68 -0.99 -7.43
CA ASP A 65 -17.54 -1.75 -8.67
C ASP A 65 -16.37 -2.73 -8.53
N SER A 66 -16.65 -4.04 -8.65
CA SER A 66 -15.65 -5.10 -8.49
C SER A 66 -14.59 -5.11 -9.59
N THR A 67 -14.83 -4.43 -10.70
CA THR A 67 -13.86 -4.26 -11.79
C THR A 67 -12.93 -3.08 -11.58
N THR A 68 -13.20 -2.24 -10.57
CA THR A 68 -12.41 -1.04 -10.27
C THR A 68 -11.38 -1.26 -9.17
N GLY A 69 -10.33 -0.44 -9.21
CA GLY A 69 -9.22 -0.53 -8.28
C GLY A 69 -8.08 -1.40 -8.78
N HIS A 70 -7.05 -1.56 -7.96
CA HIS A 70 -5.92 -2.43 -8.25
C HIS A 70 -5.93 -3.62 -7.30
N PHE A 71 -5.86 -4.83 -7.87
CA PHE A 71 -5.71 -6.07 -7.13
C PHE A 71 -4.28 -6.57 -7.29
N VAL A 72 -3.47 -6.42 -6.24
CA VAL A 72 -2.01 -6.58 -6.30
C VAL A 72 -1.53 -7.54 -5.24
N LYS A 73 -0.45 -8.28 -5.53
CA LYS A 73 0.10 -9.25 -4.57
C LYS A 73 0.56 -8.54 -3.30
N VAL A 74 0.30 -9.17 -2.16
CA VAL A 74 0.80 -8.69 -0.85
C VAL A 74 2.34 -8.60 -0.84
N GLU A 75 3.03 -9.46 -1.60
CA GLU A 75 4.49 -9.41 -1.75
C GLU A 75 4.99 -8.10 -2.39
N ASP A 76 4.27 -7.61 -3.40
CA ASP A 76 4.57 -6.35 -4.08
C ASP A 76 4.32 -5.16 -3.14
N ILE A 77 3.24 -5.21 -2.36
CA ILE A 77 2.93 -4.25 -1.29
C ILE A 77 4.04 -4.27 -0.22
N TYR A 78 4.52 -5.44 0.17
CA TYR A 78 5.63 -5.58 1.13
C TYR A 78 6.95 -5.02 0.57
N ASN A 79 7.25 -5.28 -0.70
CA ASN A 79 8.42 -4.73 -1.38
C ASN A 79 8.36 -3.20 -1.44
N LEU A 80 7.19 -2.64 -1.75
CA LEU A 80 6.93 -1.21 -1.66
C LEU A 80 7.32 -0.69 -0.27
N GLY A 81 6.86 -1.33 0.80
CA GLY A 81 7.18 -0.92 2.15
C GLY A 81 8.64 -0.98 2.53
N LYS A 82 9.35 -2.02 2.07
CA LYS A 82 10.79 -2.13 2.29
C LYS A 82 11.56 -0.99 1.65
N ILE A 83 11.20 -0.59 0.43
CA ILE A 83 11.86 0.53 -0.25
C ILE A 83 11.44 1.85 0.41
N TRP A 84 10.14 2.01 0.64
CA TRP A 84 9.57 3.25 1.17
C TRP A 84 10.18 3.62 2.52
N TYR A 85 10.18 2.67 3.48
CA TYR A 85 10.69 2.88 4.84
C TYR A 85 12.13 2.50 5.06
N GLY A 86 12.77 1.85 4.07
CA GLY A 86 14.08 1.23 4.26
C GLY A 86 15.16 2.19 4.75
N LYS A 87 14.99 3.49 4.46
CA LYS A 87 15.90 4.58 4.79
C LYS A 87 15.40 5.52 5.89
N HIS A 88 14.19 5.34 6.44
CA HIS A 88 13.60 6.30 7.39
C HIS A 88 14.36 6.43 8.72
N LEU A 89 15.27 5.51 9.02
CA LEU A 89 16.15 5.57 10.20
C LEU A 89 17.49 6.25 9.89
N ASP A 90 17.77 6.56 8.62
CA ASP A 90 19.01 7.22 8.21
C ASP A 90 18.91 8.71 8.61
N THR A 91 19.94 9.26 9.22
CA THR A 91 19.94 10.64 9.75
C THR A 91 19.88 11.70 8.66
N ASP A 92 20.25 11.34 7.43
CA ASP A 92 20.18 12.16 6.23
C ASP A 92 18.96 11.85 5.36
N TRP A 93 18.02 11.03 5.86
CA TRP A 93 16.81 10.70 5.13
C TRP A 93 15.99 11.95 4.79
N LYS A 94 15.52 11.99 3.55
CA LYS A 94 14.62 13.02 3.03
C LYS A 94 13.36 12.36 2.49
N LYS A 95 12.25 13.08 2.57
CA LYS A 95 10.98 12.69 1.95
C LYS A 95 11.19 12.45 0.45
N TRP A 96 10.47 11.48 -0.09
CA TRP A 96 10.51 11.19 -1.51
C TRP A 96 9.94 12.38 -2.29
N THR A 97 10.58 12.74 -3.40
CA THR A 97 9.94 13.61 -4.39
C THR A 97 8.84 12.84 -5.12
N LEU A 98 7.89 13.56 -5.73
CA LEU A 98 6.85 12.91 -6.55
C LEU A 98 7.43 11.95 -7.61
N PRO A 99 8.44 12.34 -8.42
CA PRO A 99 9.04 11.42 -9.39
C PRO A 99 9.66 10.17 -8.76
N GLU A 100 10.35 10.31 -7.63
CA GLU A 100 10.95 9.17 -6.92
C GLU A 100 9.88 8.22 -6.39
N ALA A 101 8.81 8.75 -5.79
CA ALA A 101 7.67 7.98 -5.33
C ALA A 101 7.05 7.13 -6.46
N PHE A 102 6.83 7.72 -7.64
CA PHE A 102 6.30 6.97 -8.80
C PHE A 102 7.24 5.90 -9.31
N GLN A 103 8.55 6.18 -9.32
CA GLN A 103 9.54 5.16 -9.68
C GLN A 103 9.51 3.99 -8.68
N ILE A 104 9.31 4.26 -7.39
CA ILE A 104 9.17 3.22 -6.37
C ILE A 104 7.88 2.41 -6.62
N PHE A 105 6.75 3.07 -6.86
CA PHE A 105 5.48 2.40 -7.18
C PHE A 105 5.62 1.45 -8.38
N GLN A 106 6.19 1.93 -9.50
CA GLN A 106 6.39 1.09 -10.69
C GLN A 106 7.32 -0.10 -10.42
N LYS A 107 8.42 0.11 -9.69
CA LYS A 107 9.36 -0.95 -9.30
C LYS A 107 8.72 -2.02 -8.41
N CYS A 108 7.70 -1.65 -7.65
CA CYS A 108 6.99 -2.54 -6.73
C CYS A 108 5.64 -2.99 -7.28
N GLY A 109 5.46 -3.03 -8.60
CA GLY A 109 4.26 -3.60 -9.23
C GLY A 109 2.99 -2.75 -9.12
N MET A 110 3.08 -1.52 -8.59
CA MET A 110 1.95 -0.57 -8.50
C MET A 110 1.77 0.18 -9.83
N THR A 111 1.46 -0.55 -10.89
CA THR A 111 1.41 -0.05 -12.29
C THR A 111 0.02 0.32 -12.77
N HIS A 112 -1.03 -0.04 -12.02
CA HIS A 112 -2.41 0.26 -12.40
C HIS A 112 -2.69 1.77 -12.46
N PRO A 113 -3.57 2.27 -13.35
CA PRO A 113 -3.85 3.70 -13.50
C PRO A 113 -4.30 4.43 -12.23
N ILE A 114 -4.80 3.70 -11.23
CA ILE A 114 -5.15 4.28 -9.93
C ILE A 114 -3.93 4.88 -9.22
N TRP A 115 -2.72 4.38 -9.51
CA TRP A 115 -1.46 4.86 -8.97
C TRP A 115 -0.89 6.02 -9.79
N ASN A 116 -1.53 6.41 -10.90
CA ASN A 116 -1.08 7.58 -11.64
C ASN A 116 -1.51 8.85 -10.92
N TYR A 117 -0.55 9.74 -10.70
CA TYR A 117 -0.80 11.11 -10.30
C TYR A 117 -0.31 12.01 -11.43
N GLN A 118 -1.17 12.88 -11.95
CA GLN A 118 -0.72 13.85 -12.95
C GLN A 118 0.23 14.83 -12.27
N LEU A 119 1.47 14.89 -12.75
CA LEU A 119 2.57 15.74 -12.24
C LEU A 119 2.31 17.27 -12.38
N ASN A 120 1.08 17.69 -12.65
CA ASN A 120 0.69 19.09 -12.84
C ASN A 120 0.47 19.86 -11.52
N ILE A 121 0.85 19.30 -10.38
CA ILE A 121 0.66 19.91 -9.07
C ILE A 121 2.03 20.34 -8.52
N LYS A 122 2.12 21.56 -7.99
CA LYS A 122 3.30 22.20 -7.38
C LYS A 122 3.84 21.48 -6.11
N ALA A 123 3.51 20.21 -5.90
CA ALA A 123 3.98 19.45 -4.74
C ALA A 123 5.44 19.06 -4.97
N LYS A 124 6.34 19.63 -4.16
CA LYS A 124 7.79 19.33 -4.21
C LYS A 124 8.12 18.01 -3.50
N ASN A 125 7.40 17.71 -2.43
CA ASN A 125 7.64 16.55 -1.58
C ASN A 125 6.37 15.70 -1.50
N PHE A 126 6.56 14.38 -1.47
CA PHE A 126 5.50 13.39 -1.38
C PHE A 126 5.84 12.42 -0.26
N ASP A 127 4.97 12.35 0.75
CA ASP A 127 5.11 11.37 1.81
C ASP A 127 3.80 10.58 1.94
N CYS A 128 3.96 9.26 1.91
CA CYS A 128 2.88 8.30 2.10
C CYS A 128 3.32 7.33 3.18
N VAL A 129 2.85 7.51 4.42
CA VAL A 129 3.07 6.48 5.43
C VAL A 129 2.06 5.34 5.22
N PHE A 130 2.42 4.40 4.37
CA PHE A 130 1.82 3.06 4.35
C PHE A 130 2.18 2.29 5.62
N SER A 131 1.49 2.44 6.75
CA SER A 131 1.78 1.47 7.82
C SER A 131 1.36 0.07 7.32
N PHE A 132 2.28 -0.89 7.35
CA PHE A 132 2.09 -2.18 6.70
C PHE A 132 1.55 -3.21 7.67
N PHE A 133 0.44 -3.82 7.26
CA PHE A 133 -0.16 -5.09 7.69
C PHE A 133 -0.34 -5.32 9.19
N ASP A 134 -1.60 -5.26 9.62
CA ASP A 134 -2.07 -6.17 10.66
C ASP A 134 -2.50 -7.47 9.98
N ILE A 135 -1.56 -8.42 9.94
CA ILE A 135 -1.79 -9.78 9.41
C ILE A 135 -2.86 -10.50 10.23
N GLU A 136 -3.01 -10.19 11.52
CA GLU A 136 -3.96 -10.89 12.39
C GLU A 136 -5.41 -10.58 12.03
N ASN A 137 -5.68 -9.39 11.47
CA ASN A 137 -7.02 -8.89 11.13
C ASN A 137 -7.28 -8.70 9.63
N TYR A 138 -6.38 -9.11 8.73
CA TYR A 138 -6.51 -8.94 7.27
C TYR A 138 -6.73 -7.48 6.83
N LYS A 139 -6.21 -6.52 7.60
CA LYS A 139 -6.33 -5.09 7.31
C LYS A 139 -4.98 -4.52 6.90
N ILE A 140 -4.97 -3.76 5.80
CA ILE A 140 -3.86 -2.85 5.50
C ILE A 140 -4.07 -1.64 6.40
N LEU A 141 -3.49 -1.68 7.59
CA LEU A 141 -3.54 -0.56 8.54
C LEU A 141 -2.59 0.55 8.09
N CYS A 142 -3.00 1.45 7.20
CA CYS A 142 -2.26 2.69 6.94
C CYS A 142 -2.45 3.65 8.13
N LEU A 143 -1.40 3.94 8.89
CA LEU A 143 -1.51 4.63 10.18
C LEU A 143 -1.14 6.13 10.14
N SER A 144 -0.68 6.72 9.02
CA SER A 144 -0.50 8.20 8.92
C SER A 144 -0.05 8.75 7.55
N MET A 145 -0.93 8.85 6.55
CA MET A 145 -0.51 9.41 5.25
C MET A 145 -0.47 10.96 5.25
N PHE A 146 0.71 11.59 5.09
CA PHE A 146 0.88 13.06 5.10
C PHE A 146 1.44 13.59 3.76
N MET A 147 0.64 14.28 2.95
CA MET A 147 1.18 15.16 1.91
C MET A 147 1.49 16.53 2.50
N GLU A 148 2.74 16.97 2.41
CA GLU A 148 3.12 18.36 2.66
C GLU A 148 3.15 19.12 1.33
N PHE A 149 2.20 20.03 1.16
CA PHE A 149 2.28 21.06 0.13
C PHE A 149 3.22 22.16 0.63
N VAL A 150 4.42 22.26 0.03
CA VAL A 150 5.27 23.43 0.25
C VAL A 150 4.69 24.56 -0.61
N ASN A 151 4.08 25.56 0.04
CA ASN A 151 3.73 26.84 -0.60
C ASN A 151 5.00 27.55 -1.09
#